data_AF-A0A538FGP5-F1
#
_entry.id   AF-A0A538FGP5-F1
#
_cell.length_a   1.000
_cell.length_b   1.000
_cell.length_c   1.000
_cell.angle_alpha   90.00
_cell.angle_beta   90.00
_cell.angle_gamma   90.00
#
_symmetry.space_group_name_H-M   'P 1'
#
loop_
_entity.id
_entity.type
_entity.pdbx_description
1 polymer ?
#
loop_
_entity_poly.entity_id
_entity_poly.type
_entity_poly.pdbx_seq_one_letter_code
_entity_poly.pdbx_strand_id
1 'polypeptide(L)'
;MSANLLVRLALGRRLGRLWFTRQQKQRARAAPVIIDRVPHYVTLMRWTSQGVAGLPAWRDRIEEGERTIAEAGGTLVGVYVTLGRYDVVEIFEAPDDETAAEIIMKLQRHGAEHTETLRAFTRDEAEEIIRRV
;
A
#
# COMPACT_ATOMS: atom_id res chain seq x y z
N MET A 1 -52.12 29.42 38.47
CA MET A 1 -51.38 28.13 38.48
C MET A 1 -51.81 27.33 37.25
N SER A 2 -50.99 26.88 36.31
CA SER A 2 -49.76 27.37 35.69
C SER A 2 -49.76 26.75 34.30
N ALA A 3 -49.70 27.59 33.26
CA ALA A 3 -49.83 27.24 31.85
C ALA A 3 -48.55 26.62 31.24
N ASN A 4 -47.87 25.71 31.95
CA ASN A 4 -46.48 25.37 31.62
C ASN A 4 -46.14 23.87 31.54
N LEU A 5 -47.08 23.03 31.08
CA LEU A 5 -46.81 21.59 30.90
C LEU A 5 -47.07 21.03 29.49
N LEU A 6 -47.50 21.83 28.52
CA LEU A 6 -47.80 21.36 27.15
C LEU A 6 -46.84 21.85 26.05
N VAL A 7 -45.76 22.55 26.40
CA VAL A 7 -44.72 22.99 25.43
C VAL A 7 -43.49 22.06 25.42
N ARG A 8 -43.35 21.13 26.37
CA ARG A 8 -42.14 20.30 26.52
C ARG A 8 -42.03 19.08 25.57
N LEU A 9 -42.97 18.85 24.67
CA LEU A 9 -42.95 17.67 23.79
C LEU A 9 -42.87 17.94 22.29
N ALA A 10 -42.91 19.20 21.84
CA ALA A 10 -42.91 19.53 20.40
C ALA A 10 -41.59 20.11 19.86
N LEU A 11 -40.61 20.46 20.71
CA LEU A 11 -39.36 21.10 20.26
C LEU A 11 -38.16 20.15 20.09
N GLY A 12 -38.29 18.87 20.43
CA GLY A 12 -37.16 17.91 20.36
C GLY A 12 -36.98 17.20 18.99
N ARG A 13 -37.97 17.24 18.10
CA ARG A 13 -37.99 16.38 16.88
C ARG A 13 -37.81 17.11 15.55
N ARG A 14 -37.67 18.44 15.55
CA ARG A 14 -37.42 19.22 14.30
C ARG A 14 -36.00 19.74 14.16
N LEU A 15 -35.22 19.83 15.25
CA LEU A 15 -33.84 20.30 15.16
C LEU A 15 -32.87 19.20 14.70
N GLY A 16 -33.08 17.93 15.08
CA GLY A 16 -32.17 16.83 14.70
C GLY A 16 -32.04 16.52 13.20
N ARG A 17 -33.00 16.95 12.35
CA ARG A 17 -32.96 16.72 10.90
C ARG A 17 -32.15 17.76 10.11
N LEU A 18 -31.88 18.93 10.70
CA LEU A 18 -31.13 20.02 10.04
C LEU A 18 -29.62 19.95 10.33
N TRP A 19 -29.21 19.40 11.47
CA TRP A 19 -27.78 19.16 11.78
C TRP A 19 -27.23 17.97 10.98
N PHE A 20 -28.05 16.96 10.71
CA PHE A 20 -27.65 15.75 9.99
C PHE A 20 -27.38 15.99 8.49
N THR A 21 -28.10 16.92 7.87
CA THR A 21 -27.99 17.19 6.42
C THR A 21 -26.83 18.11 6.04
N ARG A 22 -26.31 18.91 6.97
CA ARG A 22 -25.18 19.82 6.70
C ARG A 22 -23.82 19.13 6.83
N GLN A 23 -23.66 18.24 7.81
CA GLN A 23 -22.44 17.41 7.94
C GLN A 23 -22.33 16.35 6.85
N GLN A 24 -23.46 15.82 6.36
CA GLN A 24 -23.45 14.82 5.30
C GLN A 24 -23.20 15.44 3.90
N LYS A 25 -23.65 16.69 3.65
CA LYS A 25 -23.36 17.42 2.40
C LYS A 25 -21.91 17.91 2.28
N GLN A 26 -21.21 18.15 3.40
CA GLN A 26 -19.80 18.57 3.37
C GLN A 26 -18.82 17.41 3.12
N ARG A 27 -19.24 16.16 3.36
CA ARG A 27 -18.42 14.98 3.03
C ARG A 27 -18.38 14.63 1.54
N ALA A 28 -19.24 15.24 0.72
CA ALA A 28 -19.41 14.90 -0.69
C ALA A 28 -18.59 15.75 -1.68
N ARG A 29 -17.58 16.50 -1.20
CA ARG A 29 -16.63 17.24 -2.06
C ARG A 29 -15.20 17.10 -1.55
N ALA A 30 -14.76 15.86 -1.31
CA ALA A 30 -13.33 15.61 -1.44
C ALA A 30 -13.01 15.76 -2.94
N ALA A 31 -12.18 16.74 -3.29
CA ALA A 31 -11.54 16.78 -4.60
C ALA A 31 -10.88 15.41 -4.86
N PRO A 32 -10.77 14.93 -6.10
CA PRO A 32 -10.02 13.72 -6.36
C PRO A 32 -8.62 13.93 -5.78
N VAL A 33 -8.27 13.13 -4.79
CA VAL A 33 -6.88 13.01 -4.37
C VAL A 33 -6.19 12.47 -5.60
N ILE A 34 -5.44 13.33 -6.30
CA ILE A 34 -4.52 12.86 -7.33
C ILE A 34 -3.43 12.13 -6.55
N ILE A 35 -3.65 10.84 -6.34
CA ILE A 35 -2.61 9.94 -5.86
C ILE A 35 -1.65 9.87 -7.04
N ASP A 36 -0.45 10.43 -6.90
CA ASP A 36 0.64 10.11 -7.81
C ASP A 36 0.75 8.58 -7.82
N ARG A 37 0.43 7.98 -8.97
CA ARG A 37 0.38 6.52 -9.10
C ARG A 37 1.79 6.01 -9.22
N VAL A 38 2.46 5.85 -8.08
CA VAL A 38 3.75 5.19 -8.05
C VAL A 38 3.51 3.69 -8.20
N PRO A 39 4.09 3.05 -9.24
CA PRO A 39 4.06 1.62 -9.38
C PRO A 39 4.53 0.86 -8.15
N HIS A 40 3.75 -0.14 -7.74
CA HIS A 40 4.09 -1.14 -6.73
C HIS A 40 4.50 -2.45 -7.39
N TYR A 41 5.46 -3.13 -6.78
CA TYR A 41 5.96 -4.42 -7.21
C TYR A 41 5.99 -5.37 -6.02
N VAL A 42 5.54 -6.60 -6.25
CA VAL A 42 5.65 -7.70 -5.30
C VAL A 42 6.64 -8.69 -5.86
N THR A 43 7.74 -8.91 -5.15
CA THR A 43 8.78 -9.86 -5.53
C THR A 43 8.75 -11.05 -4.60
N LEU A 44 8.48 -12.21 -5.19
CA LEU A 44 8.45 -13.50 -4.53
C LEU A 44 9.80 -14.17 -4.70
N MET A 45 10.40 -14.62 -3.61
CA MET A 45 11.78 -15.10 -3.62
C MET A 45 11.90 -16.50 -3.02
N ARG A 46 12.80 -17.32 -3.59
CA ARG A 46 13.25 -18.58 -2.99
C ARG A 46 14.75 -18.52 -2.79
N TRP A 47 15.24 -18.87 -1.60
CA TRP A 47 16.66 -18.89 -1.32
C TRP A 47 17.37 -19.95 -2.15
N THR A 48 18.56 -19.60 -2.63
CA THR A 48 19.52 -20.56 -3.17
C THR A 48 20.32 -21.18 -2.02
N SER A 49 21.08 -22.25 -2.30
CA SER A 49 22.02 -22.81 -1.30
C SER A 49 23.01 -21.76 -0.77
N GLN A 50 23.45 -20.83 -1.63
CA GLN A 50 24.30 -19.69 -1.25
C GLN A 50 23.53 -18.68 -0.38
N GLY A 51 22.28 -18.39 -0.74
CA GLY A 51 21.38 -17.55 0.03
C GLY A 51 21.27 -18.03 1.48
N VAL A 52 20.96 -19.32 1.66
CA VAL A 52 20.84 -19.97 2.97
C VAL A 52 22.15 -19.91 3.76
N ALA A 53 23.29 -20.22 3.11
CA ALA A 53 24.60 -20.20 3.77
C ALA A 53 24.98 -18.83 4.34
N GLY A 54 24.52 -17.74 3.71
CA GLY A 54 24.81 -16.39 4.16
C GLY A 54 23.69 -15.69 4.94
N LEU A 55 22.67 -16.42 5.42
CA LEU A 55 21.62 -15.86 6.29
C LEU A 55 22.14 -15.13 7.54
N PRO A 56 23.29 -15.47 8.15
CA PRO A 56 23.83 -14.67 9.25
C PRO A 56 24.06 -13.19 8.90
N ALA A 57 24.26 -12.86 7.61
CA ALA A 57 24.39 -11.50 7.09
C ALA A 57 23.06 -10.91 6.56
N TRP A 58 21.91 -11.49 6.92
CA TRP A 58 20.59 -11.07 6.43
C TRP A 58 20.32 -9.58 6.64
N ARG A 59 20.67 -9.03 7.81
CA ARG A 59 20.50 -7.60 8.11
C ARG A 59 21.16 -6.72 7.04
N ASP A 60 22.43 -7.00 6.74
CA ASP A 60 23.22 -6.21 5.79
C ASP A 60 22.62 -6.32 4.38
N ARG A 61 22.09 -7.49 3.99
CA ARG A 61 21.40 -7.68 2.70
C ARG A 61 20.18 -6.79 2.56
N ILE A 62 19.39 -6.67 3.63
CA ILE A 62 18.19 -5.81 3.62
C ILE A 62 18.58 -4.34 3.56
N GLU A 63 19.58 -3.92 4.32
CA GLU A 63 20.06 -2.53 4.30
C GLU A 63 20.69 -2.16 2.93
N GLU A 64 21.38 -3.09 2.27
CA GLU A 64 21.88 -2.91 0.90
C GLU A 64 20.77 -2.91 -0.14
N GLY A 65 19.75 -3.75 0.04
CA GLY A 65 18.56 -3.79 -0.80
C GLY A 65 17.77 -2.48 -0.75
N GLU A 66 17.47 -1.98 0.45
CA GLU A 66 16.80 -0.70 0.67
C GLU A 66 17.58 0.46 0.04
N ARG A 67 18.91 0.48 0.18
CA ARG A 67 19.77 1.48 -0.46
C ARG A 67 19.68 1.41 -1.99
N THR A 68 19.76 0.21 -2.56
CA THR A 68 19.68 -0.01 -4.01
C THR A 68 18.35 0.49 -4.58
N ILE A 69 17.25 0.24 -3.86
CA ILE A 69 15.92 0.73 -4.22
C ILE A 69 15.87 2.26 -4.15
N ALA A 70 16.36 2.85 -3.06
CA ALA A 70 16.34 4.29 -2.84
C ALA A 70 17.20 5.06 -3.87
N GLU A 71 18.38 4.55 -4.21
CA GLU A 71 19.28 5.15 -5.21
C GLU A 71 18.66 5.17 -6.61
N ALA A 72 17.75 4.21 -6.91
CA ALA A 72 16.98 4.17 -8.14
C ALA A 72 15.70 5.03 -8.10
N GLY A 73 15.46 5.78 -7.01
CA GLY A 73 14.25 6.59 -6.82
C GLY A 73 13.01 5.79 -6.41
N GLY A 74 13.19 4.53 -6.01
CA GLY A 74 12.14 3.70 -5.44
C GLY A 74 12.04 3.82 -3.91
N THR A 75 11.06 3.14 -3.34
CA THR A 75 10.89 3.04 -1.88
C THR A 75 10.62 1.59 -1.48
N LEU A 76 11.37 1.05 -0.51
CA LEU A 76 11.07 -0.25 0.06
C LEU A 76 9.84 -0.14 0.97
N VAL A 77 8.77 -0.86 0.64
CA VAL A 77 7.53 -0.89 1.44
C VAL A 77 7.64 -1.93 2.55
N GLY A 78 8.28 -3.06 2.29
CA GLY A 78 8.60 -4.04 3.33
C GLY A 78 9.13 -5.36 2.81
N VAL A 79 9.78 -6.11 3.70
CA VAL A 79 10.31 -7.45 3.44
C VAL A 79 9.81 -8.41 4.52
N TYR A 80 9.30 -9.56 4.09
CA TYR A 80 8.68 -10.55 4.96
C TYR A 80 9.25 -11.93 4.66
N VAL A 81 9.77 -12.60 5.69
CA VAL A 81 10.08 -14.03 5.60
C VAL A 81 8.77 -14.81 5.71
N THR A 82 8.53 -15.72 4.78
CA THR A 82 7.27 -16.46 4.66
C THR A 82 7.49 -17.96 4.79
N LEU A 83 6.43 -18.66 5.24
CA LEU A 83 6.37 -20.11 5.20
C LEU A 83 5.59 -20.52 3.95
N GLY A 84 6.16 -21.39 3.12
CA GLY A 84 5.47 -21.97 1.97
C GLY A 84 6.34 -22.09 0.73
N ARG A 85 5.76 -21.78 -0.43
CA ARG A 85 6.45 -21.92 -1.74
C ARG A 85 7.60 -20.91 -1.92
N TYR A 86 7.50 -19.76 -1.28
CA TYR A 86 8.49 -18.69 -1.32
C TYR A 86 8.97 -18.43 0.10
N ASP A 87 10.27 -18.17 0.24
CA ASP A 87 10.94 -17.95 1.52
C ASP A 87 10.85 -16.48 1.94
N VAL A 88 10.79 -15.56 0.96
CA VAL A 88 10.70 -14.11 1.19
C VAL A 88 9.72 -13.46 0.22
N VAL A 89 9.00 -12.45 0.71
CA VAL A 89 8.24 -11.49 -0.07
C VAL A 89 8.81 -10.10 0.17
N GLU A 90 9.23 -9.44 -0.90
CA GLU A 90 9.60 -8.02 -0.90
C GLU A 90 8.51 -7.22 -1.62
N ILE A 91 8.16 -6.08 -1.05
CA ILE A 91 7.26 -5.11 -1.67
C ILE A 91 8.01 -3.80 -1.78
N PHE A 92 8.08 -3.24 -2.97
CA PHE A 92 8.71 -1.95 -3.20
C PHE A 92 7.95 -1.15 -4.26
N GLU A 93 8.17 0.16 -4.22
CA GLU A 93 7.70 1.13 -5.20
C GLU A 93 8.85 1.53 -6.11
N ALA A 94 8.56 1.79 -7.39
CA ALA A 94 9.52 2.36 -8.33
C ALA A 94 8.83 3.34 -9.29
N PRO A 95 9.55 4.30 -9.90
CA PRO A 95 8.97 5.26 -10.84
C PRO A 95 8.28 4.63 -12.06
N ASP A 96 8.86 3.56 -12.61
CA ASP A 96 8.39 2.85 -13.80
C ASP A 96 8.89 1.39 -13.83
N ASP A 97 8.42 0.62 -14.82
CA ASP A 97 8.73 -0.82 -14.97
C ASP A 97 10.22 -1.05 -15.31
N GLU A 98 10.86 -0.12 -16.04
CA GLU A 98 12.28 -0.23 -16.41
C GLU A 98 13.18 -0.09 -15.18
N THR A 99 12.88 0.90 -14.32
CA THR A 99 13.57 1.14 -13.06
C THR A 99 13.39 -0.04 -12.11
N ALA A 100 12.18 -0.61 -12.02
CA ALA A 100 11.92 -1.80 -11.22
C ALA A 100 12.72 -3.02 -11.71
N ALA A 101 12.79 -3.22 -13.02
CA ALA A 101 13.60 -4.29 -13.60
C ALA A 101 15.10 -4.09 -13.29
N GLU A 102 15.60 -2.85 -13.37
CA GLU A 102 16.99 -2.53 -13.01
C GLU A 102 17.29 -2.85 -11.54
N ILE A 103 16.41 -2.44 -10.61
CA ILE A 103 16.52 -2.75 -9.18
C ILE A 103 16.64 -4.26 -8.98
N ILE A 104 15.69 -5.05 -9.53
CA ILE A 104 15.70 -6.50 -9.37
C ILE A 104 16.95 -7.13 -9.99
N MET A 105 17.39 -6.66 -11.16
CA MET A 105 18.62 -7.16 -11.78
C MET A 105 19.86 -6.84 -10.94
N LYS A 106 19.91 -5.68 -10.26
CA LYS A 106 21.00 -5.35 -9.32
C LYS A 106 20.99 -6.29 -8.12
N LEU A 107 19.85 -6.46 -7.47
CA LEU A 107 19.71 -7.33 -6.30
C LEU A 107 20.04 -8.81 -6.61
N GLN A 108 19.62 -9.28 -7.79
CA GLN A 108 19.85 -10.67 -8.21
C GLN A 108 21.32 -11.01 -8.53
N ARG A 109 22.20 -10.02 -8.74
CA ARG A 109 23.63 -10.27 -9.01
C ARG A 109 24.33 -11.04 -7.90
N HIS A 110 23.82 -10.94 -6.68
CA HIS A 110 24.39 -11.64 -5.53
C HIS A 110 24.06 -13.13 -5.49
N GLY A 111 23.08 -13.60 -6.29
CA GLY A 111 22.71 -15.01 -6.40
C GLY A 111 22.11 -15.63 -5.13
N ALA A 112 21.63 -14.80 -4.20
CA ALA A 112 21.06 -15.25 -2.93
C ALA A 112 19.65 -15.85 -3.11
N GLU A 113 18.89 -15.39 -4.11
CA GLU A 113 17.54 -15.85 -4.39
C GLU A 113 17.28 -16.12 -5.87
N HIS A 114 16.26 -16.92 -6.14
CA HIS A 114 15.50 -16.88 -7.39
C HIS A 114 14.25 -16.02 -7.21
N THR A 115 14.02 -15.06 -8.09
CA THR A 115 12.88 -14.13 -8.01
C THR A 115 11.78 -14.40 -9.03
N GLU A 116 10.56 -14.04 -8.64
CA GLU A 116 9.41 -13.82 -9.50
C GLU A 116 8.81 -12.45 -9.12
N THR A 117 8.89 -11.46 -10.00
CA THR A 117 8.43 -10.09 -9.72
C THR A 117 7.12 -9.81 -10.47
N LEU A 118 6.15 -9.25 -9.74
CA LEU A 118 4.81 -8.95 -10.22
C LEU A 118 4.56 -7.44 -10.12
N ARG A 119 4.13 -6.81 -11.22
CA ARG A 119 3.52 -5.48 -11.16
C ARG A 119 2.18 -5.58 -10.42
N ALA A 120 2.05 -4.86 -9.30
CA ALA A 120 0.88 -4.91 -8.44
C ALA A 120 0.04 -3.63 -8.58
N PHE A 121 -1.23 -3.79 -8.94
CA PHE A 121 -2.17 -2.67 -8.93
C PHE A 121 -2.74 -2.49 -7.53
N THR A 122 -2.74 -1.25 -7.05
CA THR A 122 -3.44 -0.88 -5.82
C THR A 122 -4.94 -1.14 -5.96
N ARG A 123 -5.66 -1.17 -4.83
CA ARG A 123 -7.11 -1.31 -4.82
C ARG A 123 -7.81 -0.30 -5.72
N ASP A 124 -7.37 0.96 -5.67
CA ASP A 124 -7.99 2.05 -6.41
C ASP A 124 -7.70 1.95 -7.92
N GLU A 125 -6.47 1.59 -8.30
CA GLU A 125 -6.14 1.30 -9.71
C GLU A 125 -6.94 0.11 -10.26
N ALA A 126 -7.03 -0.96 -9.48
CA ALA A 126 -7.82 -2.14 -9.86
C ALA A 126 -9.31 -1.80 -10.00
N GLU A 127 -9.88 -1.01 -9.08
CA GLU A 127 -11.27 -0.54 -9.20
C GLU A 127 -11.52 0.24 -10.50
N GLU A 128 -10.60 1.11 -10.89
CA GLU A 128 -10.73 1.86 -12.14
C GLU A 128 -10.62 0.98 -13.38
N ILE A 129 -9.73 -0.01 -13.37
CA ILE A 129 -9.61 -0.99 -14.45
C ILE A 129 -10.92 -1.78 -14.57
N ILE A 130 -11.44 -2.29 -13.45
CA ILE A 130 -12.67 -3.09 -13.39
C ILE A 130 -13.88 -2.30 -13.90
N ARG A 131 -13.99 -1.00 -13.61
CA ARG A 131 -15.09 -0.15 -14.12
C ARG A 131 -15.15 -0.04 -15.66
N ARG A 132 -14.07 -0.43 -16.37
CA ARG A 132 -14.00 -0.39 -17.84
C ARG A 132 -14.38 -1.72 -18.50
N VAL A 133 -14.54 -2.79 -17.71
CA VAL A 133 -14.96 -4.13 -18.16
C VAL A 133 -16.47 -4.26 -17.97
#